data_AF-A0A4Q7Z108-F1
#
_entry.id   AF-A0A4Q7Z108-F1
#
_cell.length_a   1.000
_cell.length_b   1.000
_cell.length_c   1.000
_cell.angle_alpha   90.00
_cell.angle_beta   90.00
_cell.angle_gamma   90.00
#
_symmetry.space_group_name_H-M   'P 1'
#
loop_
_entity.id
_entity.type
_entity.pdbx_description
1 polymer ?
#
loop_
_entity_poly.entity_id
_entity_poly.type
_entity_poly.pdbx_seq_one_letter_code
_entity_poly.pdbx_strand_id
1 'polypeptide(L)'
;MLKEVDGCDDANLVQIVDAALASSSQRSGHHLACRPGCTQCCHGIFPISHQDAARLREGLRILDRHDPKRVARIRSRVASSLARLAPLFPGDLATGILNEDYEDSLLFADESEDSIGDNEPCPVLDPTTGTCDLYEHRPIVCRTFGPPMRTPEGNLATCELCYITAITEEIASCELDPTIPSQEAASNEAFNAAHAVCGETIVACALQDSKDPQ
;
A
#
# COMPACT_ATOMS: atom_id res chain seq x y z
N MET A 1 -10.51 17.50 -22.88
CA MET A 1 -9.20 17.14 -23.47
C MET A 1 -8.23 16.86 -22.31
N LEU A 2 -8.58 15.89 -21.45
CA LEU A 2 -7.93 15.62 -20.14
C LEU A 2 -7.54 14.13 -20.05
N LYS A 3 -6.77 13.58 -21.00
CA LYS A 3 -6.59 12.11 -21.06
C LYS A 3 -5.17 11.58 -21.26
N GLU A 4 -4.12 12.39 -21.11
CA GLU A 4 -2.74 11.89 -21.28
C GLU A 4 -1.74 12.37 -20.21
N VAL A 5 -2.16 13.17 -19.22
CA VAL A 5 -1.25 13.68 -18.17
C VAL A 5 -1.18 12.69 -16.99
N ASP A 6 -2.32 12.12 -16.57
CA ASP A 6 -2.44 11.30 -15.35
C ASP A 6 -1.58 10.03 -15.35
N GLY A 7 -1.49 9.34 -16.50
CA GLY A 7 -0.68 8.13 -16.63
C GLY A 7 0.83 8.41 -16.66
N CYS A 8 1.24 9.64 -16.97
CA CYS A 8 2.65 10.02 -17.05
C CYS A 8 3.20 10.35 -15.66
N ASP A 9 2.43 11.07 -14.84
CA ASP A 9 2.86 11.49 -13.50
C ASP A 9 2.89 10.31 -12.51
N ASP A 10 1.88 9.43 -12.54
CA ASP A 10 1.88 8.22 -11.70
C ASP A 10 2.99 7.23 -12.10
N ALA A 11 3.18 7.00 -13.41
CA ALA A 11 4.27 6.16 -13.89
C ALA A 11 5.64 6.73 -13.51
N ASN A 12 5.79 8.05 -13.49
CA ASN A 12 7.02 8.71 -13.06
C ASN A 12 7.28 8.49 -11.56
N LEU A 13 6.30 8.72 -10.69
CA LEU A 13 6.43 8.45 -9.25
C LEU A 13 6.83 6.99 -8.99
N VAL A 14 6.13 6.03 -9.62
CA VAL A 14 6.43 4.61 -9.47
C VAL A 14 7.86 4.28 -9.93
N GLN A 15 8.32 4.85 -11.04
CA GLN A 15 9.69 4.65 -11.52
C GLN A 15 10.74 5.21 -10.55
N ILE A 16 10.49 6.38 -9.98
CA ILE A 16 11.39 6.98 -8.98
C ILE A 16 11.48 6.09 -7.75
N VAL A 17 10.34 5.65 -7.22
CA VAL A 17 10.28 4.81 -6.03
C VAL A 17 10.91 3.43 -6.29
N ASP A 18 10.66 2.82 -7.44
CA ASP A 18 11.26 1.53 -7.79
C ASP A 18 12.78 1.64 -7.98
N ALA A 19 13.28 2.74 -8.56
CA ALA A 19 14.71 2.99 -8.67
C ALA A 19 15.37 3.18 -7.30
N ALA A 20 14.71 3.93 -6.40
CA ALA A 20 15.18 4.12 -5.02
C ALA A 20 15.20 2.79 -4.25
N LEU A 21 14.14 1.98 -4.37
CA LEU A 21 14.04 0.66 -3.75
C LEU A 21 15.15 -0.27 -4.26
N ALA A 22 15.39 -0.28 -5.58
CA ALA A 22 16.46 -1.09 -6.17
C ALA A 22 17.84 -0.69 -5.63
N SER A 23 18.11 0.62 -5.54
CA SER A 23 19.34 1.17 -4.97
C SER A 23 19.52 0.80 -3.49
N SER A 24 18.47 0.94 -2.67
CA SER A 24 18.51 0.54 -1.26
C SER A 24 18.68 -0.96 -1.10
N SER A 25 17.94 -1.77 -1.87
CA SER A 25 18.04 -3.23 -1.84
C SER A 25 19.45 -3.72 -2.16
N GLN A 26 20.10 -3.10 -3.15
CA GLN A 26 21.48 -3.40 -3.51
C GLN A 26 22.47 -3.10 -2.36
N ARG A 27 22.33 -1.93 -1.71
CA ARG A 27 23.18 -1.55 -0.56
C ARG A 27 22.95 -2.46 0.65
N SER A 28 21.72 -2.91 0.82
CA SER A 28 21.29 -3.73 1.96
C SER A 28 21.77 -5.17 1.90
N GLY A 29 21.87 -5.74 0.70
CA GLY A 29 22.34 -7.12 0.51
C GLY A 29 21.58 -8.11 1.40
N HIS A 30 22.32 -8.83 2.25
CA HIS A 30 21.75 -9.87 3.11
C HIS A 30 20.92 -9.34 4.29
N HIS A 31 20.99 -8.04 4.59
CA HIS A 31 20.21 -7.42 5.67
C HIS A 31 18.73 -7.22 5.30
N LEU A 32 18.40 -7.21 4.00
CA LEU A 32 17.02 -7.02 3.53
C LEU A 32 16.36 -8.38 3.26
N ALA A 33 15.38 -8.74 4.10
CA ALA A 33 14.58 -9.94 3.90
C ALA A 33 13.44 -9.76 2.88
N CYS A 34 13.03 -8.50 2.63
CA CYS A 34 11.91 -8.15 1.76
C CYS A 34 12.15 -8.57 0.29
N ARG A 35 11.29 -9.46 -0.21
CA ARG A 35 11.23 -9.95 -1.60
C ARG A 35 9.87 -10.63 -1.82
N PRO A 36 9.43 -10.89 -3.07
CA PRO A 36 8.23 -11.69 -3.31
C PRO A 36 8.25 -13.00 -2.48
N GLY A 37 7.21 -13.22 -1.67
CA GLY A 37 7.13 -14.31 -0.70
C GLY A 37 7.38 -13.90 0.76
N CYS A 38 7.91 -12.70 1.02
CA CYS A 38 7.88 -12.09 2.35
C CYS A 38 6.53 -11.38 2.54
N THR A 39 5.76 -11.80 3.55
CA THR A 39 4.36 -11.35 3.74
C THR A 39 4.16 -10.48 4.96
N GLN A 40 5.22 -9.99 5.62
CA GLN A 40 5.09 -9.23 6.86
C GLN A 40 4.22 -7.98 6.68
N CYS A 41 4.49 -7.18 5.64
CA CYS A 41 3.69 -6.00 5.31
C CYS A 41 2.32 -6.32 4.69
N CYS A 42 2.00 -7.60 4.46
CA CYS A 42 0.72 -8.01 3.88
C CYS A 42 -0.32 -8.40 4.93
N HIS A 43 0.02 -8.32 6.22
CA HIS A 43 -0.88 -8.49 7.35
C HIS A 43 -0.89 -7.16 8.10
N GLY A 44 -2.04 -6.53 8.19
CA GLY A 44 -2.15 -5.14 8.63
C GLY A 44 -2.97 -4.31 7.65
N ILE A 45 -3.93 -3.55 8.17
CA ILE A 45 -4.56 -2.47 7.40
C ILE A 45 -3.70 -1.21 7.46
N PHE A 46 -3.77 -0.42 6.41
CA PHE A 46 -3.10 0.87 6.34
C PHE A 46 -3.86 1.78 5.36
N PRO A 47 -3.83 3.10 5.58
CA PRO A 47 -4.39 4.05 4.64
C PRO A 47 -3.62 4.00 3.31
N ILE A 48 -4.34 4.19 2.21
CA ILE A 48 -3.78 4.40 0.88
C ILE A 48 -4.44 5.61 0.23
N SER A 49 -3.69 6.33 -0.60
CA SER A 49 -4.19 7.47 -1.36
C SER A 49 -5.16 7.03 -2.46
N HIS A 50 -5.89 8.01 -3.03
CA HIS A 50 -6.71 7.76 -4.22
C HIS A 50 -5.88 7.37 -5.45
N GLN A 51 -4.66 7.87 -5.56
CA GLN A 51 -3.73 7.51 -6.63
C GLN A 51 -3.32 6.03 -6.52
N ASP A 52 -3.05 5.56 -5.30
CA ASP A 52 -2.81 4.14 -4.99
C ASP A 52 -4.02 3.27 -5.28
N ALA A 53 -5.22 3.71 -4.89
CA ALA A 53 -6.46 3.02 -5.20
C ALA A 53 -6.69 2.91 -6.71
N ALA A 54 -6.42 3.96 -7.48
CA ALA A 54 -6.52 3.96 -8.93
C ALA A 54 -5.53 2.98 -9.58
N ARG A 55 -4.28 2.94 -9.10
CA ARG A 55 -3.28 1.94 -9.52
C ARG A 55 -3.75 0.51 -9.29
N LEU A 56 -4.26 0.21 -8.10
CA LEU A 56 -4.79 -1.12 -7.78
C LEU A 56 -5.95 -1.52 -8.68
N ARG A 57 -6.89 -0.61 -8.94
CA ARG A 57 -8.03 -0.84 -9.85
C ARG A 57 -7.56 -1.10 -11.28
N GLU A 58 -6.57 -0.35 -11.77
CA GLU A 58 -5.98 -0.58 -13.09
C GLU A 58 -5.30 -1.95 -13.18
N GLY A 59 -4.54 -2.33 -12.15
CA GLY A 59 -3.94 -3.66 -12.05
C GLY A 59 -4.99 -4.77 -12.07
N LEU A 60 -6.08 -4.61 -11.33
CA LEU A 60 -7.20 -5.56 -11.33
C LEU A 60 -7.85 -5.67 -12.72
N ARG A 61 -8.06 -4.54 -13.40
CA ARG A 61 -8.65 -4.48 -14.76
C ARG A 61 -7.75 -5.14 -15.80
N ILE A 62 -6.42 -4.94 -15.71
CA ILE A 62 -5.44 -5.64 -16.55
C ILE A 62 -5.51 -7.14 -16.29
N LEU A 63 -5.48 -7.53 -15.02
CA LEU A 63 -5.50 -8.93 -14.63
C LEU A 63 -6.78 -9.64 -15.08
N ASP A 64 -7.94 -8.99 -15.02
CA ASP A 64 -9.23 -9.59 -15.42
C ASP A 64 -9.25 -10.02 -16.89
N ARG A 65 -8.54 -9.29 -17.76
CA ARG A 65 -8.39 -9.65 -19.18
C ARG A 65 -7.54 -10.91 -19.40
N HIS A 66 -6.64 -11.23 -18.48
CA HIS A 66 -5.66 -12.30 -18.63
C HIS A 66 -5.98 -13.54 -17.77
N ASP A 67 -6.49 -13.34 -16.55
CA ASP A 67 -6.80 -14.37 -15.57
C ASP A 67 -8.04 -13.97 -14.72
N PRO A 68 -9.25 -14.05 -15.29
CA PRO A 68 -10.48 -13.68 -14.58
C PRO A 68 -10.76 -14.59 -13.37
N LYS A 69 -10.20 -15.81 -13.34
CA LYS A 69 -10.29 -16.70 -12.17
C LYS A 69 -9.50 -16.15 -10.99
N ARG A 70 -8.35 -15.52 -11.23
CA ARG A 70 -7.57 -14.86 -10.18
C ARG A 70 -8.29 -13.62 -9.67
N VAL A 71 -8.88 -12.82 -10.55
CA VAL A 71 -9.72 -11.67 -10.15
C VAL A 71 -10.91 -12.12 -9.30
N ALA A 72 -11.58 -13.22 -9.66
CA ALA A 72 -12.66 -13.77 -8.84
C ALA A 72 -12.20 -14.16 -7.42
N ARG A 73 -10.98 -14.69 -7.28
CA ARG A 73 -10.38 -14.98 -5.95
C ARG A 73 -10.09 -13.69 -5.17
N ILE A 74 -9.53 -12.66 -5.83
CA ILE A 74 -9.31 -11.34 -5.21
C ILE A 74 -10.64 -10.78 -4.72
N ARG A 75 -11.68 -10.72 -5.58
CA ARG A 75 -13.02 -10.23 -5.22
C ARG A 75 -13.62 -10.99 -4.03
N SER A 76 -13.47 -12.31 -3.98
CA SER A 76 -13.91 -13.11 -2.84
C SER A 76 -13.19 -12.73 -1.54
N ARG A 77 -11.88 -12.46 -1.60
CA ARG A 77 -11.11 -12.02 -0.44
C ARG A 77 -11.45 -10.59 -0.03
N VAL A 78 -11.65 -9.68 -1.00
CA VAL A 78 -12.14 -8.31 -0.75
C VAL A 78 -13.48 -8.35 -0.02
N ALA A 79 -14.47 -9.10 -0.53
CA ALA A 79 -15.78 -9.21 0.12
C ALA A 79 -15.68 -9.77 1.55
N SER A 80 -14.79 -10.76 1.76
CA SER A 80 -14.56 -11.33 3.09
C SER A 80 -13.89 -10.34 4.05
N SER A 81 -12.92 -9.56 3.56
CA SER A 81 -12.24 -8.51 4.32
C SER A 81 -13.22 -7.42 4.72
N LEU A 82 -14.00 -6.89 3.77
CA LEU A 82 -15.03 -5.88 4.05
C LEU A 82 -16.08 -6.38 5.06
N ALA A 83 -16.49 -7.66 4.98
CA ALA A 83 -17.42 -8.23 5.96
C ALA A 83 -16.86 -8.24 7.39
N ARG A 84 -15.54 -8.42 7.56
CA ARG A 84 -14.87 -8.36 8.87
C ARG A 84 -14.65 -6.93 9.35
N LEU A 85 -14.25 -6.03 8.45
CA LEU A 85 -13.87 -4.66 8.78
C LEU A 85 -15.09 -3.73 8.94
N ALA A 86 -16.20 -3.99 8.25
CA ALA A 86 -17.36 -3.09 8.21
C ALA A 86 -17.90 -2.65 9.59
N PRO A 87 -18.00 -3.51 10.62
CA PRO A 87 -18.49 -3.09 11.93
C PRO A 87 -17.62 -2.04 12.64
N LEU A 88 -16.34 -1.93 12.25
CA LEU A 88 -15.32 -1.11 12.89
C LEU A 88 -14.72 -0.06 11.93
N PHE A 89 -15.22 0.02 10.69
CA PHE A 89 -14.63 0.90 9.68
C PHE A 89 -14.79 2.37 10.09
N PRO A 90 -13.69 3.12 10.26
CA PRO A 90 -13.73 4.49 10.76
C PRO A 90 -13.94 5.47 9.59
N GLY A 91 -15.12 5.43 8.98
CA GLY A 91 -15.41 6.22 7.79
C GLY A 91 -16.76 5.89 7.17
N ASP A 92 -16.94 6.29 5.92
CA ASP A 92 -18.12 5.96 5.14
C ASP A 92 -17.85 4.72 4.27
N LEU A 93 -18.43 3.59 4.65
CA LEU A 93 -18.35 2.34 3.89
C LEU A 93 -18.99 2.39 2.50
N ALA A 94 -19.92 3.32 2.25
CA ALA A 94 -20.54 3.45 0.93
C ALA A 94 -19.56 4.05 -0.07
N THR A 95 -18.71 4.97 0.38
CA THR A 95 -17.65 5.60 -0.43
C THR A 95 -16.29 4.92 -0.25
N GLY A 96 -16.11 4.18 0.85
CA GLY A 96 -14.86 3.55 1.25
C GLY A 96 -13.83 4.54 1.82
N ILE A 97 -14.24 5.74 2.21
CA ILE A 97 -13.34 6.82 2.64
C ILE A 97 -13.26 6.88 4.16
N LEU A 98 -12.04 7.00 4.67
CA LEU A 98 -11.73 7.16 6.09
C LEU A 98 -12.07 8.58 6.59
N ASN A 99 -12.50 8.71 7.85
CA ASN A 99 -12.64 10.00 8.51
C ASN A 99 -11.26 10.60 8.85
N GLU A 100 -11.17 11.92 9.06
CA GLU A 100 -9.90 12.58 9.42
C GLU A 100 -9.27 12.07 10.72
N ASP A 101 -10.08 11.51 11.63
CA ASP A 101 -9.69 10.96 12.93
C ASP A 101 -9.57 9.42 12.94
N TYR A 102 -9.35 8.78 11.77
CA TYR A 102 -9.30 7.31 11.69
C TYR A 102 -8.21 6.67 12.56
N GLU A 103 -7.11 7.39 12.83
CA GLU A 103 -5.98 6.92 13.64
C GLU A 103 -6.41 6.60 15.09
N ASP A 104 -7.42 7.31 15.61
CA ASP A 104 -7.95 7.10 16.97
C ASP A 104 -8.93 5.91 17.05
N SER A 105 -9.19 5.23 15.93
CA SER A 105 -10.16 4.14 15.87
C SER A 105 -9.59 2.79 16.31
N LEU A 106 -10.47 1.90 16.75
CA LEU A 106 -10.13 0.52 17.13
C LEU A 106 -9.45 -0.28 16.01
N LEU A 107 -9.59 0.15 14.76
CA LEU A 107 -9.05 -0.57 13.61
C LEU A 107 -7.61 -0.16 13.28
N PHE A 108 -7.16 1.01 13.74
CA PHE A 108 -5.82 1.57 13.47
C PHE A 108 -4.99 1.81 14.75
N ALA A 109 -5.59 1.75 15.94
CA ALA A 109 -4.87 1.94 17.19
C ALA A 109 -4.04 0.69 17.58
N ASP A 110 -2.72 0.89 17.72
CA ASP A 110 -1.67 -0.11 18.06
C ASP A 110 -1.75 -0.67 19.50
N GLU A 111 -2.80 -0.33 20.26
CA GLU A 111 -2.88 -0.54 21.72
C GLU A 111 -3.80 -1.70 22.14
N SER A 112 -4.31 -2.51 21.20
CA SER A 112 -5.17 -3.66 21.54
C SER A 112 -4.60 -4.98 21.03
N GLU A 113 -4.40 -5.95 21.94
CA GLU A 113 -4.02 -7.35 21.60
C GLU A 113 -5.06 -8.04 20.68
N ASP A 114 -6.26 -7.44 20.54
CA ASP A 114 -7.36 -7.85 19.67
C ASP A 114 -7.51 -6.98 18.40
N SER A 115 -6.49 -6.19 18.03
CA SER A 115 -6.47 -5.38 16.81
C SER A 115 -6.67 -6.27 15.58
N ILE A 116 -7.92 -6.32 15.11
CA ILE A 116 -8.28 -6.97 13.85
C ILE A 116 -7.50 -6.33 12.70
N GLY A 117 -7.19 -5.02 12.83
CA GLY A 117 -6.42 -4.27 11.85
C GLY A 117 -5.05 -4.87 11.58
N ASP A 118 -4.26 -5.15 12.62
CA ASP A 118 -2.85 -5.57 12.49
C ASP A 118 -2.68 -6.96 11.90
N ASN A 119 -3.69 -7.81 12.04
CA ASN A 119 -3.68 -9.18 11.55
C ASN A 119 -4.53 -9.40 10.30
N GLU A 120 -5.22 -8.38 9.80
CA GLU A 120 -6.07 -8.50 8.62
C GLU A 120 -5.20 -8.78 7.38
N PRO A 121 -5.38 -9.94 6.70
CA PRO A 121 -4.62 -10.23 5.50
C PRO A 121 -5.07 -9.34 4.35
N CYS A 122 -4.12 -8.71 3.68
CA CYS A 122 -4.37 -7.91 2.50
C CYS A 122 -5.13 -8.74 1.44
N PRO A 123 -6.25 -8.25 0.88
CA PRO A 123 -7.10 -9.07 0.00
C PRO A 123 -6.45 -9.40 -1.35
N VAL A 124 -5.34 -8.74 -1.71
CA VAL A 124 -4.53 -9.07 -2.90
C VAL A 124 -3.40 -10.07 -2.61
N LEU A 125 -3.18 -10.47 -1.35
CA LEU A 125 -2.27 -11.56 -1.01
C LEU A 125 -2.87 -12.91 -1.44
N ASP A 126 -2.12 -13.68 -2.21
CA ASP A 126 -2.45 -15.08 -2.48
C ASP A 126 -1.97 -15.96 -1.32
N PRO A 127 -2.89 -16.56 -0.52
CA PRO A 127 -2.52 -17.37 0.63
C PRO A 127 -1.80 -18.68 0.24
N THR A 128 -1.87 -19.09 -1.03
CA THR A 128 -1.20 -20.31 -1.51
C THR A 128 0.26 -20.06 -1.84
N THR A 129 0.55 -18.93 -2.48
CA THR A 129 1.91 -18.61 -2.96
C THR A 129 2.66 -17.66 -2.05
N GLY A 130 1.97 -16.94 -1.15
CA GLY A 130 2.55 -15.87 -0.33
C GLY A 130 2.97 -14.65 -1.15
N THR A 131 2.41 -14.48 -2.36
CA THR A 131 2.73 -13.38 -3.26
C THR A 131 1.52 -12.47 -3.51
N CYS A 132 1.78 -11.21 -3.82
CA CYS A 132 0.73 -10.26 -4.17
C CYS A 132 0.25 -10.52 -5.61
N ASP A 133 -1.05 -10.78 -5.78
CA ASP A 133 -1.65 -10.99 -7.11
C ASP A 133 -1.62 -9.73 -7.99
N LEU A 134 -1.41 -8.55 -7.40
CA LEU A 134 -1.26 -7.25 -8.08
C LEU A 134 0.12 -6.62 -7.84
N TYR A 135 1.18 -7.43 -7.70
CA TYR A 135 2.51 -6.96 -7.27
C TYR A 135 3.03 -5.74 -8.05
N GLU A 136 2.91 -5.72 -9.37
CA GLU A 136 3.36 -4.59 -10.22
C GLU A 136 2.56 -3.29 -10.02
N HIS A 137 1.36 -3.37 -9.44
CA HIS A 137 0.46 -2.25 -9.19
C HIS A 137 0.33 -1.95 -7.70
N ARG A 138 1.25 -2.46 -6.88
CA ARG A 138 1.23 -2.29 -5.43
C ARG A 138 1.31 -0.80 -5.03
N PRO A 139 0.69 -0.43 -3.89
CA PRO A 139 0.80 0.89 -3.30
C PRO A 139 2.24 1.37 -3.08
N ILE A 140 2.48 2.68 -3.01
CA ILE A 140 3.81 3.26 -2.74
C ILE A 140 4.30 2.82 -1.37
N VAL A 141 3.45 2.84 -0.35
CA VAL A 141 3.77 2.28 0.98
C VAL A 141 4.26 0.83 0.91
N CYS A 142 3.71 0.00 0.01
CA CYS A 142 4.18 -1.37 -0.19
C CYS A 142 5.51 -1.46 -0.94
N ARG A 143 5.93 -0.40 -1.64
CA ARG A 143 7.24 -0.31 -2.34
C ARG A 143 8.33 0.24 -1.42
N THR A 144 7.97 1.08 -0.46
CA THR A 144 8.91 1.69 0.47
C THR A 144 9.12 0.85 1.74
N PHE A 145 8.27 -0.16 1.99
CA PHE A 145 8.40 -1.06 3.13
C PHE A 145 9.59 -2.02 3.02
N GLY A 146 10.33 -2.18 4.12
CA GLY A 146 11.47 -3.08 4.24
C GLY A 146 12.80 -2.34 4.42
N PRO A 147 13.22 -1.53 3.42
CA PRO A 147 14.34 -0.60 3.57
C PRO A 147 14.23 0.35 4.77
N PRO A 148 15.35 0.89 5.26
CA PRO A 148 15.34 1.89 6.31
C PRO A 148 14.78 3.20 5.77
N MET A 149 13.82 3.77 6.48
CA MET A 149 13.17 5.04 6.15
C MET A 149 13.19 5.95 7.37
N ARG A 150 13.32 7.26 7.15
CA ARG A 150 13.27 8.23 8.25
C ARG A 150 11.85 8.40 8.77
N THR A 151 11.69 8.31 10.09
CA THR A 151 10.49 8.74 10.80
C THR A 151 10.44 10.27 10.89
N PRO A 152 9.29 10.87 11.25
CA PRO A 152 9.19 12.31 11.49
C PRO A 152 10.19 12.84 12.53
N GLU A 153 10.58 12.00 13.50
CA GLU A 153 11.56 12.31 14.54
C GLU A 153 13.02 12.22 14.05
N GLY A 154 13.22 11.79 12.79
CA GLY A 154 14.53 11.67 12.16
C GLY A 154 15.26 10.35 12.44
N ASN A 155 14.61 9.39 13.10
CA ASN A 155 15.17 8.05 13.32
C ASN A 155 14.99 7.18 12.07
N LEU A 156 15.85 6.17 11.88
CA LEU A 156 15.64 5.17 10.84
C LEU A 156 14.78 4.02 11.37
N ALA A 157 13.58 3.90 10.84
CA ALA A 157 12.72 2.74 11.05
C ALA A 157 13.09 1.63 10.06
N THR A 158 13.09 0.39 10.53
CA THR A 158 13.32 -0.80 9.70
C THR A 158 12.23 -1.83 9.98
N CYS A 159 11.93 -2.66 8.98
CA CYS A 159 11.07 -3.83 9.19
C CYS A 159 11.72 -4.77 10.21
N GLU A 160 10.94 -5.35 11.13
CA GLU A 160 11.40 -6.29 12.16
C GLU A 160 12.13 -7.54 11.64
N LEU A 161 11.91 -7.89 10.36
CA LEU A 161 12.60 -9.01 9.71
C LEU A 161 13.91 -8.60 9.03
N CYS A 162 14.18 -7.31 8.92
CA CYS A 162 15.33 -6.75 8.21
C CYS A 162 16.31 -6.12 9.21
N TYR A 163 17.60 -6.09 8.85
CA TYR A 163 18.66 -5.43 9.63
C TYR A 163 18.82 -5.94 11.08
N ILE A 164 18.29 -7.13 11.43
CA ILE A 164 18.31 -7.72 12.78
C ILE A 164 19.71 -7.97 13.36
N THR A 165 20.75 -7.93 12.52
CA THR A 165 22.16 -8.07 12.92
C THR A 165 23.03 -6.89 12.47
N ALA A 166 22.43 -5.84 11.88
CA ALA A 166 23.17 -4.71 11.34
C ALA A 166 23.44 -3.66 12.43
N ILE A 167 24.58 -2.98 12.34
CA ILE A 167 24.84 -1.79 13.18
C ILE A 167 24.18 -0.53 12.58
N THR A 168 24.05 0.52 13.38
CA THR A 168 23.40 1.77 12.98
C THR A 168 23.98 2.36 11.69
N GLU A 169 25.31 2.32 11.51
CA GLU A 169 25.98 2.82 10.31
C GLU A 169 25.65 1.99 9.06
N GLU A 170 25.51 0.66 9.19
CA GLU A 170 25.10 -0.21 8.09
C GLU A 170 23.65 0.08 7.69
N ILE A 171 22.75 0.24 8.67
CA ILE A 171 21.35 0.64 8.44
C ILE A 171 21.29 1.99 7.72
N ALA A 172 22.02 3.00 8.21
CA ALA A 172 22.07 4.33 7.58
C ALA A 172 22.60 4.28 6.15
N SER A 173 23.60 3.42 5.88
CA SER A 173 24.12 3.22 4.52
C SER A 173 23.11 2.60 3.56
N CYS A 174 22.00 2.05 4.07
CA CYS A 174 20.94 1.41 3.31
C CYS A 174 19.68 2.26 3.17
N GLU A 175 19.64 3.45 3.79
CA GLU A 175 18.48 4.35 3.80
C GLU A 175 17.89 4.55 2.40
N LEU A 176 16.58 4.36 2.25
CA LEU A 176 15.84 4.64 1.03
C LEU A 176 15.80 6.17 0.78
N ASP A 177 15.61 6.61 -0.47
CA ASP A 177 15.64 8.04 -0.78
C ASP A 177 14.67 8.85 0.12
N PRO A 178 15.19 9.74 1.00
CA PRO A 178 14.37 10.45 1.99
C PRO A 178 13.46 11.51 1.35
N THR A 179 13.58 11.75 0.05
CA THR A 179 12.70 12.66 -0.68
C THR A 179 11.40 11.98 -1.15
N ILE A 180 11.29 10.65 -1.10
CA ILE A 180 10.08 9.93 -1.54
C ILE A 180 8.80 10.44 -0.87
N PRO A 181 8.73 10.65 0.45
CA PRO A 181 7.48 11.09 1.08
C PRO A 181 6.97 12.43 0.56
N SER A 182 7.88 13.39 0.28
CA SER A 182 7.47 14.68 -0.27
C SER A 182 7.07 14.60 -1.75
N GLN A 183 7.73 13.73 -2.52
CA GLN A 183 7.36 13.46 -3.92
C GLN A 183 6.00 12.75 -4.02
N GLU A 184 5.75 11.75 -3.18
CA GLU A 184 4.48 11.05 -3.06
C GLU A 184 3.37 12.01 -2.66
N ALA A 185 3.58 12.84 -1.63
CA ALA A 185 2.59 13.82 -1.19
C ALA A 185 2.22 14.81 -2.31
N ALA A 186 3.21 15.34 -3.03
CA ALA A 186 2.98 16.25 -4.15
C ALA A 186 2.23 15.58 -5.31
N SER A 187 2.57 14.33 -5.63
CA SER A 187 1.84 13.56 -6.66
C SER A 187 0.40 13.28 -6.24
N ASN A 188 0.19 12.86 -5.00
CA ASN A 188 -1.13 12.57 -4.46
C ASN A 188 -2.02 13.83 -4.46
N GLU A 189 -1.46 15.00 -4.11
CA GLU A 189 -2.18 16.27 -4.17
C GLU A 189 -2.59 16.63 -5.60
N ALA A 190 -1.67 16.48 -6.56
CA ALA A 190 -1.97 16.71 -7.98
C ALA A 190 -3.08 15.77 -8.49
N PHE A 191 -3.00 14.48 -8.14
CA PHE A 191 -4.03 13.49 -8.47
C PHE A 191 -5.39 13.86 -7.86
N ASN A 192 -5.41 14.18 -6.56
CA ASN A 192 -6.63 14.57 -5.85
C ASN A 192 -7.30 15.80 -6.49
N ALA A 193 -6.52 16.82 -6.86
CA ALA A 193 -7.00 18.01 -7.53
C ALA A 193 -7.56 17.71 -8.94
N ALA A 194 -6.89 16.84 -9.71
CA ALA A 194 -7.32 16.46 -11.05
C ALA A 194 -8.62 15.64 -11.07
N HIS A 195 -8.86 14.85 -10.02
CA HIS A 195 -10.02 13.95 -9.92
C HIS A 195 -11.12 14.43 -8.96
N ALA A 196 -10.94 15.57 -8.29
CA ALA A 196 -11.85 16.11 -7.29
C ALA A 196 -12.19 15.10 -6.17
N VAL A 197 -11.17 14.40 -5.69
CA VAL A 197 -11.24 13.42 -4.60
C VAL A 197 -10.45 13.89 -3.38
N CYS A 198 -10.81 13.41 -2.19
CA CYS A 198 -10.13 13.74 -0.94
C CYS A 198 -10.21 12.58 0.07
N GLY A 199 -9.38 12.66 1.11
CA GLY A 199 -9.26 11.61 2.12
C GLY A 199 -8.48 10.40 1.63
N GLU A 200 -8.49 9.35 2.44
CA GLU A 200 -7.77 8.10 2.21
C GLU A 200 -8.74 6.92 2.26
N THR A 201 -8.31 5.78 1.73
CA THR A 201 -9.07 4.53 1.75
C THR A 201 -8.18 3.37 2.19
N ILE A 202 -8.69 2.15 2.21
CA ILE A 202 -7.92 0.94 2.42
C ILE A 202 -8.00 0.05 1.17
N VAL A 203 -7.05 -0.88 1.01
CA VAL A 203 -7.00 -1.79 -0.16
C VAL A 203 -8.33 -2.51 -0.40
N ALA A 204 -9.00 -2.97 0.65
CA ALA A 204 -10.29 -3.67 0.55
C ALA A 204 -11.40 -2.77 -0.02
N CYS A 205 -11.49 -1.51 0.42
CA CYS A 205 -12.45 -0.54 -0.08
C CYS A 205 -12.11 -0.09 -1.51
N ALA A 206 -10.83 0.13 -1.81
CA ALA A 206 -10.38 0.51 -3.15
C ALA A 206 -10.75 -0.53 -4.23
N LEU A 207 -10.74 -1.83 -3.86
CA LEU A 207 -11.04 -2.94 -4.75
C LEU A 207 -12.46 -3.51 -4.58
N GLN A 208 -13.32 -2.84 -3.79
CA GLN A 208 -14.73 -3.19 -3.73
C GLN A 208 -15.34 -3.03 -5.12
N ASP A 209 -16.21 -3.97 -5.51
CA ASP A 209 -17.02 -3.81 -6.71
C ASP A 209 -17.89 -2.56 -6.54
N SER A 210 -17.43 -1.45 -7.11
CA SER A 210 -18.23 -0.24 -7.18
C SER A 210 -19.44 -0.58 -8.03
N LYS A 211 -20.64 -0.20 -7.56
CA LYS A 211 -21.76 -0.04 -8.49
C LYS A 211 -21.35 1.12 -9.40
N ASP A 212 -20.64 0.84 -10.48
CA ASP A 212 -20.42 1.84 -11.52
C ASP A 212 -21.80 2.38 -11.89
N PRO A 213 -22.06 3.70 -11.74
CA PRO A 213 -23.20 4.27 -12.41
C PRO A 213 -22.94 4.10 -13.91
N GLN A 214 -23.77 3.28 -14.56
CA GLN A 214 -23.86 3.20 -16.01
C GLN A 214 -24.02 4.59 -16.64
#